data_AF-A0A519TV77-F1
#
_entry.id   AF-A0A519TV77-F1
#
_cell.length_a   1.000
_cell.length_b   1.000
_cell.length_c   1.000
_cell.angle_alpha   90.00
_cell.angle_beta   90.00
_cell.angle_gamma   90.00
#
_symmetry.space_group_name_H-M   'P 1'
#
loop_
_entity.id
_entity.type
_entity.pdbx_description
1 polymer ?
#
loop_
_entity_poly.entity_id
_entity_poly.type
_entity_poly.pdbx_seq_one_letter_code
_entity_poly.pdbx_strand_id
1 'polypeptide(L)'
;MKNFLTTHPVLLAAGLLLGGAATAQIRPVPKLLVGIMVDQMRPDYLTRFSSEFGPDGFNRLLREGFQCRNTHYNYIPTVTGPGHSSVYTGTTPRYHGIVGNSWYDRRLRHDVYCTDDTTAQLVGTTTKGMGVSARNQLSTTLGDELKMTYGGRSKVLALSLKDRASALPAGHMADGAFWLDVNTGDFISSTFYMPKLPAWVTEFNAQKKADAYRQQTWAPLKPAAAYRNSLPDSNRYERIFKGKTAATFPYD
;
A
#
# COMPACT_ATOMS: atom_id res chain seq x y z
N MET A 1 -41.59 80.05 12.24
CA MET A 1 -41.73 80.06 13.72
C MET A 1 -40.90 78.93 14.29
N LYS A 2 -39.91 79.30 15.12
CA LYS A 2 -39.15 78.52 16.12
C LYS A 2 -38.43 77.21 15.70
N ASN A 3 -37.10 77.35 15.62
CA ASN A 3 -36.10 76.29 15.81
C ASN A 3 -36.37 75.48 17.09
N PHE A 4 -36.17 74.17 17.04
CA PHE A 4 -35.63 73.41 18.18
C PHE A 4 -34.66 72.35 17.66
N LEU A 5 -33.39 72.58 17.97
CA LEU A 5 -32.30 71.62 17.92
C LEU A 5 -32.53 70.58 19.02
N THR A 6 -32.58 69.29 18.66
CA THR A 6 -32.36 68.20 19.61
C THR A 6 -31.24 67.32 19.06
N THR A 7 -30.06 67.51 19.64
CA THR A 7 -28.88 66.68 19.50
C THR A 7 -29.14 65.32 20.13
N HIS A 8 -29.19 64.25 19.32
CA HIS A 8 -29.09 62.88 19.83
C HIS A 8 -27.61 62.49 19.97
N PRO A 9 -27.17 61.97 21.11
CA PRO A 9 -25.82 61.43 21.25
C PRO A 9 -25.73 60.12 20.46
N VAL A 10 -24.91 60.11 19.41
CA VAL A 10 -24.49 58.88 18.73
C VAL A 10 -23.57 58.14 19.70
N LEU A 11 -24.10 57.09 20.35
CA LEU A 11 -23.31 56.12 21.09
C LEU A 11 -22.41 55.37 20.09
N LEU A 12 -21.16 55.81 19.98
CA LEU A 12 -20.11 55.11 19.27
C LEU A 12 -19.77 53.85 20.08
N ALA A 13 -20.38 52.72 19.75
CA ALA A 13 -19.98 51.43 20.29
C ALA A 13 -18.59 51.08 19.73
N ALA A 14 -17.55 51.32 20.52
CA ALA A 14 -16.21 50.81 20.27
C ALA A 14 -16.26 49.28 20.40
N GLY A 15 -16.56 48.60 19.29
CA GLY A 15 -16.40 47.16 19.19
C GLY A 15 -14.93 46.82 19.38
N LEU A 16 -14.60 46.22 20.52
CA LEU A 16 -13.32 45.55 20.72
C LEU A 16 -13.16 44.49 19.62
N LEU A 17 -12.34 44.80 18.61
CA LEU A 17 -11.68 43.81 17.79
C LEU A 17 -10.70 43.07 18.70
N LEU A 18 -11.22 42.12 19.48
CA LEU A 18 -10.42 41.04 20.04
C LEU A 18 -9.96 40.20 18.85
N GLY A 19 -8.86 40.66 18.24
CA GLY A 19 -8.05 39.88 17.32
C GLY A 19 -7.50 38.68 18.07
N GLY A 20 -8.31 37.63 18.17
CA GLY A 20 -7.84 36.31 18.48
C GLY A 20 -6.88 35.91 17.38
N ALA A 21 -5.59 36.14 17.60
CA ALA A 21 -4.55 35.54 16.80
C ALA A 21 -4.72 34.02 16.97
N ALA A 22 -5.46 33.40 16.05
CA ALA A 22 -5.47 31.97 15.88
C ALA A 22 -4.04 31.60 15.47
N THR A 23 -3.18 31.34 16.46
CA THR A 23 -1.90 30.69 16.23
C THR A 23 -2.26 29.34 15.61
N ALA A 24 -2.12 29.25 14.28
CA ALA A 24 -2.20 27.98 13.59
C ALA A 24 -1.19 27.06 14.28
N GLN A 25 -1.69 26.11 15.07
CA GLN A 25 -0.85 25.17 15.78
C GLN A 25 -0.07 24.41 14.71
N ILE A 26 1.23 24.70 14.59
CA ILE A 26 2.12 24.00 13.66
C ILE A 26 2.11 22.55 14.13
N ARG A 27 1.31 21.72 13.45
CA ARG A 27 1.27 20.31 13.75
C ARG A 27 2.64 19.74 13.41
N PRO A 28 3.28 19.01 14.34
CA PRO A 28 4.57 18.39 14.04
C PRO A 28 4.41 17.48 12.82
N VAL A 29 5.28 17.70 11.82
CA VAL A 29 5.29 16.88 10.61
C VAL A 29 5.79 15.47 10.99
N PRO A 30 5.05 14.40 10.64
CA PRO A 30 5.50 13.03 10.91
C PRO A 30 6.88 12.78 10.27
N LYS A 31 7.79 12.16 11.04
CA LYS A 31 9.13 11.80 10.55
C LYS A 31 9.14 10.53 9.69
N LEU A 32 8.09 9.73 9.78
CA LEU A 32 7.91 8.47 9.06
C LEU A 32 6.44 8.31 8.70
N LEU A 33 6.18 7.93 7.44
CA LEU A 33 4.88 7.49 6.97
C LEU A 33 4.98 6.00 6.65
N VAL A 34 4.06 5.19 7.19
CA VAL A 34 3.98 3.75 6.91
C VAL A 34 2.65 3.48 6.23
N GLY A 35 2.71 3.15 4.93
CA GLY A 35 1.55 2.73 4.16
C GLY A 35 1.47 1.20 4.11
N ILE A 36 0.32 0.64 4.51
CA ILE A 36 0.09 -0.80 4.51
C ILE A 36 -1.11 -1.10 3.62
N MET A 37 -0.89 -1.87 2.55
CA MET A 37 -1.95 -2.40 1.71
C MET A 37 -2.06 -3.91 1.92
N VAL A 38 -3.18 -4.35 2.49
CA VAL A 38 -3.49 -5.78 2.64
C VAL A 38 -4.23 -6.23 1.38
N ASP A 39 -3.55 -6.96 0.51
CA ASP A 39 -4.11 -7.39 -0.77
C ASP A 39 -5.37 -8.25 -0.56
N GLN A 40 -6.41 -7.95 -1.33
CA GLN A 40 -7.72 -8.62 -1.27
C GLN A 40 -8.43 -8.54 0.11
N MET A 41 -8.08 -7.58 0.96
CA MET A 41 -8.77 -7.37 2.23
C MET A 41 -10.13 -6.70 2.02
N ARG A 42 -11.21 -7.44 2.28
CA ARG A 42 -12.56 -6.88 2.30
C ARG A 42 -12.79 -6.07 3.59
N PRO A 43 -13.58 -4.98 3.54
CA PRO A 43 -13.84 -4.16 4.70
C PRO A 43 -14.51 -4.92 5.85
N ASP A 44 -15.36 -5.91 5.55
CA ASP A 44 -16.06 -6.71 6.57
C ASP A 44 -15.14 -7.61 7.39
N TYR A 45 -13.91 -7.88 6.95
CA TYR A 45 -12.94 -8.64 7.75
C TYR A 45 -12.58 -7.92 9.06
N LEU A 46 -12.55 -6.58 9.06
CA LEU A 46 -12.26 -5.79 10.25
C LEU A 46 -13.31 -5.99 11.35
N THR A 47 -14.58 -6.17 10.99
CA THR A 47 -15.67 -6.37 11.94
C THR A 47 -15.91 -7.85 12.21
N ARG A 48 -15.95 -8.69 11.16
CA ARG A 48 -16.23 -10.13 11.24
C ARG A 48 -15.25 -10.87 12.13
N PHE A 49 -13.97 -10.50 12.10
CA PHE A 49 -12.91 -11.16 12.88
C PHE A 49 -12.39 -10.29 14.04
N SER A 50 -13.06 -9.17 14.37
CA SER A 50 -12.61 -8.22 15.39
C SER A 50 -12.32 -8.86 16.75
N SER A 51 -13.20 -9.78 17.20
CA SER A 51 -13.05 -10.52 18.46
C SER A 51 -11.90 -11.52 18.44
N GLU A 52 -11.35 -11.83 17.27
CA GLU A 52 -10.26 -12.78 17.10
C GLU A 52 -8.89 -12.09 17.02
N PHE A 53 -8.86 -10.78 16.77
CA PHE A 53 -7.63 -9.98 16.73
C PHE A 53 -7.12 -9.62 18.12
N GLY A 54 -5.80 -9.56 18.26
CA GLY A 54 -5.14 -9.01 19.46
C GLY A 54 -5.33 -7.50 19.62
N PRO A 55 -5.02 -6.94 20.79
CA PRO A 55 -5.28 -5.53 21.10
C PRO A 55 -4.42 -4.54 20.29
N ASP A 56 -3.23 -4.96 19.83
CA ASP A 56 -2.19 -4.09 19.27
C ASP A 56 -2.09 -4.11 17.73
N GLY A 57 -3.00 -4.82 17.05
CA GLY A 57 -3.08 -4.88 15.58
C GLY A 57 -4.22 -4.03 15.01
N PHE A 58 -5.08 -4.64 14.18
CA PHE A 58 -6.26 -3.96 13.62
C PHE A 58 -7.15 -3.33 14.69
N ASN A 59 -7.33 -3.98 15.84
CA ASN A 59 -8.14 -3.43 16.94
C ASN A 59 -7.57 -2.11 17.47
N ARG A 60 -6.25 -1.93 17.49
CA ARG A 60 -5.63 -0.65 17.85
C ARG A 60 -5.97 0.43 16.83
N LEU A 61 -5.81 0.13 15.54
CA LEU A 61 -6.14 1.07 14.46
C LEU A 61 -7.61 1.49 14.47
N LEU A 62 -8.53 0.57 14.81
CA LEU A 62 -9.96 0.84 14.91
C LEU A 62 -10.32 1.69 16.14
N ARG A 63 -9.63 1.52 17.27
CA ARG A 63 -9.90 2.29 18.50
C ARG A 63 -9.26 3.67 18.50
N GLU A 64 -8.02 3.77 18.04
CA GLU A 64 -7.16 4.96 18.20
C GLU A 64 -7.00 5.74 16.89
N GLY A 65 -7.33 5.12 15.75
CA GLY A 65 -7.19 5.72 14.44
C GLY A 65 -8.48 6.31 13.88
N PHE A 66 -8.46 6.56 12.57
CA PHE A 66 -9.62 7.01 11.82
C PHE A 66 -10.00 5.97 10.76
N GLN A 67 -11.28 5.61 10.69
CA GLN A 67 -11.78 4.60 9.76
C GLN A 67 -12.69 5.23 8.71
N CYS A 68 -12.23 5.26 7.46
CA CYS A 68 -13.08 5.58 6.30
C CYS A 68 -13.91 4.34 5.93
N ARG A 69 -15.15 4.26 6.43
CA ARG A 69 -16.03 3.07 6.26
C ARG A 69 -16.67 2.94 4.87
N ASN A 70 -16.77 4.03 4.13
CA ASN A 70 -17.44 4.08 2.82
C ASN A 70 -16.46 4.48 1.72
N THR A 71 -15.42 3.66 1.52
CA THR A 71 -14.41 3.88 0.49
C THR A 71 -14.55 2.83 -0.60
N HIS A 72 -14.74 3.26 -1.85
CA HIS A 72 -14.98 2.39 -3.00
C HIS A 72 -14.02 2.70 -4.14
N TYR A 73 -13.71 1.67 -4.94
CA TYR A 73 -13.03 1.87 -6.22
C TYR A 73 -13.95 2.62 -7.18
N ASN A 74 -13.44 3.67 -7.81
CA ASN A 74 -14.14 4.46 -8.82
C ASN A 74 -13.70 4.09 -10.25
N TYR A 75 -13.20 2.87 -10.44
CA TYR A 75 -12.71 2.34 -11.70
C TYR A 75 -12.90 0.83 -11.78
N ILE A 76 -12.77 0.31 -13.00
CA ILE A 76 -12.65 -1.12 -13.30
C ILE A 76 -11.44 -1.34 -14.22
N PRO A 77 -10.75 -2.49 -14.16
CA PRO A 77 -10.98 -3.64 -13.27
C PRO A 77 -10.38 -3.45 -11.86
N THR A 78 -10.99 -4.07 -10.84
CA THR A 78 -10.51 -4.04 -9.44
C THR A 78 -9.46 -5.13 -9.20
N VAL A 79 -8.31 -5.00 -9.85
CA VAL A 79 -7.17 -5.94 -9.72
C VAL A 79 -5.94 -5.25 -9.11
N THR A 80 -4.96 -6.05 -8.69
CA THR A 80 -3.82 -5.62 -7.85
C THR A 80 -3.07 -4.40 -8.41
N GLY A 81 -2.60 -4.43 -9.66
CA GLY A 81 -1.79 -3.36 -10.25
C GLY A 81 -2.49 -2.00 -10.22
N PRO A 82 -3.66 -1.87 -10.88
CA PRO A 82 -4.51 -0.67 -10.80
C PRO A 82 -4.80 -0.23 -9.37
N GLY A 83 -5.14 -1.19 -8.49
CA GLY A 83 -5.33 -0.98 -7.03
C GLY A 83 -4.18 -0.22 -6.36
N HIS A 84 -2.97 -0.75 -6.49
CA HIS A 84 -1.79 -0.22 -5.83
C HIS A 84 -1.38 1.13 -6.44
N SER A 85 -1.45 1.28 -7.75
CA SER A 85 -1.20 2.55 -8.43
C SER A 85 -2.17 3.64 -7.96
N SER A 86 -3.48 3.37 -7.95
CA SER A 86 -4.47 4.40 -7.61
C SER A 86 -4.32 4.91 -6.19
N VAL A 87 -4.01 4.04 -5.22
CA VAL A 87 -3.82 4.45 -3.81
C VAL A 87 -2.63 5.40 -3.65
N TYR A 88 -1.51 5.14 -4.33
CA TYR A 88 -0.28 5.92 -4.14
C TYR A 88 -0.12 7.08 -5.12
N THR A 89 -0.87 7.12 -6.22
CA THR A 89 -0.87 8.24 -7.17
C THR A 89 -2.04 9.21 -6.94
N GLY A 90 -3.08 8.80 -6.20
CA GLY A 90 -4.28 9.61 -5.99
C GLY A 90 -5.14 9.78 -7.25
N THR A 91 -4.88 9.02 -8.32
CA THR A 91 -5.62 9.09 -9.57
C THR A 91 -6.10 7.72 -10.05
N THR A 92 -6.80 7.66 -11.18
CA THR A 92 -7.41 6.43 -11.71
C THR A 92 -6.57 5.80 -12.84
N PRO A 93 -6.86 4.55 -13.25
CA PRO A 93 -6.19 3.89 -14.39
C PRO A 93 -6.15 4.70 -15.67
N ARG A 94 -7.15 5.56 -15.88
CA ARG A 94 -7.19 6.49 -17.02
C ARG A 94 -5.99 7.44 -17.07
N TYR A 95 -5.47 7.85 -15.92
CA TYR A 95 -4.41 8.85 -15.82
C TYR A 95 -3.05 8.23 -15.48
N HIS A 96 -3.00 7.30 -14.53
CA HIS A 96 -1.73 6.66 -14.18
C HIS A 96 -1.32 5.53 -15.15
N GLY A 97 -2.16 5.16 -16.11
CA GLY A 97 -1.81 4.25 -17.22
C GLY A 97 -1.85 2.75 -16.88
N ILE A 98 -1.75 2.37 -15.59
CA ILE A 98 -1.88 0.97 -15.17
C ILE A 98 -3.35 0.52 -15.21
N VAL A 99 -3.75 -0.08 -16.33
CA VAL A 99 -5.14 -0.53 -16.61
C VAL A 99 -5.45 -1.98 -16.23
N GLY A 100 -4.44 -2.76 -15.87
CA GLY A 100 -4.57 -4.15 -15.46
C GLY A 100 -3.27 -4.67 -14.87
N ASN A 101 -3.27 -5.93 -14.41
CA ASN A 101 -2.02 -6.62 -14.09
C ASN A 101 -1.20 -6.88 -15.36
N SER A 102 -1.89 -7.14 -16.47
CA SER A 102 -1.32 -7.18 -17.81
C SER A 102 -2.32 -6.59 -18.80
N TRP A 103 -1.87 -6.16 -19.97
CA TRP A 103 -2.71 -5.72 -21.07
C TRP A 103 -2.05 -6.02 -22.42
N TYR A 104 -2.85 -6.18 -23.46
CA TYR A 104 -2.35 -6.34 -24.83
C TYR A 104 -1.88 -4.99 -25.38
N ASP A 105 -0.59 -4.86 -25.70
CA ASP A 105 -0.06 -3.70 -26.41
C ASP A 105 -0.14 -3.94 -27.93
N ARG A 106 -0.99 -3.17 -28.61
CA ARG A 106 -1.22 -3.31 -30.07
C ARG A 106 0.00 -2.97 -30.92
N ARG A 107 0.88 -2.08 -30.44
CA ARG A 107 2.10 -1.68 -31.16
C ARG A 107 3.16 -2.77 -31.03
N LEU A 108 3.28 -3.37 -29.85
CA LEU A 108 4.21 -4.46 -29.60
C LEU A 108 3.67 -5.84 -29.99
N ARG A 109 2.37 -5.94 -30.25
CA ARG A 109 1.63 -7.15 -30.65
C ARG A 109 1.72 -8.31 -29.65
N HIS A 110 1.85 -8.02 -28.36
CA HIS A 110 1.85 -9.02 -27.28
C HIS A 110 1.33 -8.44 -25.97
N ASP A 111 1.08 -9.30 -24.98
CA ASP A 111 0.69 -8.90 -23.64
C ASP A 111 1.88 -8.36 -22.84
N VAL A 112 1.71 -7.17 -22.28
CA VAL A 112 2.68 -6.49 -21.41
C VAL A 112 2.20 -6.65 -19.96
N TYR A 113 3.08 -7.11 -19.08
CA TYR A 113 2.83 -7.08 -17.65
C TYR A 113 3.09 -5.68 -17.07
N CYS A 114 2.31 -5.30 -16.06
CA CYS A 114 2.24 -3.92 -15.58
C CYS A 114 3.57 -3.31 -15.15
N THR A 115 4.51 -4.12 -14.67
CA THR A 115 5.83 -3.65 -14.23
C THR A 115 6.99 -4.19 -15.04
N ASP A 116 6.75 -4.91 -16.13
CA ASP A 116 7.85 -5.41 -16.97
C ASP A 116 8.64 -4.25 -17.58
N ASP A 117 9.97 -4.36 -17.51
CA ASP A 117 10.91 -3.40 -18.06
C ASP A 117 12.08 -4.10 -18.74
N THR A 118 12.11 -4.03 -20.07
CA THR A 118 13.18 -4.60 -20.89
C THR A 118 14.49 -3.82 -20.81
N THR A 119 14.50 -2.66 -20.17
CA THR A 119 15.69 -1.82 -19.98
C THR A 119 16.30 -1.92 -18.59
N ALA A 120 15.63 -2.63 -17.68
CA ALA A 120 16.14 -2.95 -16.36
C ALA A 120 16.50 -4.44 -16.26
N GLN A 121 17.36 -4.77 -15.31
CA GLN A 121 17.71 -6.15 -14.97
C GLN A 121 17.37 -6.42 -13.51
N LEU A 122 17.05 -7.67 -13.18
CA LEU A 122 16.84 -8.07 -11.79
C LEU A 122 18.17 -8.00 -11.02
N VAL A 123 18.09 -7.64 -9.74
CA VAL A 123 19.23 -7.44 -8.85
C VAL A 123 19.03 -8.27 -7.59
N GLY A 124 20.05 -9.04 -7.22
CA GLY A 124 20.03 -9.90 -6.03
C GLY A 124 19.47 -11.31 -6.26
N THR A 125 19.36 -11.76 -7.51
CA THR A 125 18.92 -13.13 -7.85
C THR A 125 19.68 -13.70 -9.04
N THR A 126 19.66 -15.03 -9.15
CA THR A 126 20.07 -15.80 -10.33
C THR A 126 18.90 -16.14 -11.25
N THR A 127 17.65 -15.86 -10.83
CA THR A 127 16.45 -16.04 -11.65
C THR A 127 16.55 -15.19 -12.91
N LYS A 128 16.39 -15.84 -14.07
CA LYS A 128 16.29 -15.15 -15.35
C LYS A 128 14.87 -14.63 -15.54
N GLY A 129 14.73 -13.39 -15.98
CA GLY A 129 13.44 -12.76 -16.22
C GLY A 129 13.61 -11.33 -16.73
N MET A 130 12.50 -10.70 -17.08
CA MET A 130 12.49 -9.26 -17.37
C MET A 130 12.75 -8.45 -16.10
N GLY A 131 13.33 -7.26 -16.26
CA GLY A 131 13.43 -6.31 -15.17
C GLY A 131 12.04 -5.83 -14.74
N VAL A 132 11.98 -5.25 -13.54
CA VAL A 132 10.75 -4.70 -12.95
C VAL A 132 10.96 -3.23 -12.69
N SER A 133 10.02 -2.36 -13.09
CA SER A 133 10.06 -0.94 -12.75
C SER A 133 8.67 -0.30 -12.69
N ALA A 134 8.64 0.98 -12.28
CA ALA A 134 7.45 1.82 -12.35
C ALA A 134 7.24 2.47 -13.73
N ARG A 135 8.03 2.12 -14.76
CA ARG A 135 8.08 2.83 -16.04
C ARG A 135 6.74 2.96 -16.78
N ASN A 136 5.85 1.98 -16.62
CA ASN A 136 4.53 2.01 -17.26
C ASN A 136 3.52 2.90 -16.49
N GLN A 137 3.87 3.36 -15.29
CA GLN A 137 3.04 4.28 -14.50
C GLN A 137 3.29 5.70 -14.96
N LEU A 138 2.27 6.38 -15.49
CA LEU A 138 2.43 7.72 -16.07
C LEU A 138 2.39 8.85 -15.03
N SER A 139 1.88 8.57 -13.84
CA SER A 139 1.70 9.55 -12.76
C SER A 139 2.73 9.37 -11.66
N THR A 140 3.12 10.47 -11.03
CA THR A 140 3.93 10.46 -9.82
C THR A 140 3.17 9.84 -8.65
N THR A 141 3.91 9.21 -7.75
CA THR A 141 3.38 8.69 -6.48
C THR A 141 3.56 9.69 -5.36
N LEU A 142 2.90 9.45 -4.22
CA LEU A 142 3.18 10.14 -2.96
C LEU A 142 4.68 10.11 -2.61
N GLY A 143 5.37 9.00 -2.89
CA GLY A 143 6.82 8.89 -2.69
C GLY A 143 7.61 9.83 -3.61
N ASP A 144 7.26 9.90 -4.88
CA ASP A 144 7.84 10.82 -5.85
C ASP A 144 7.63 12.28 -5.43
N GLU A 145 6.42 12.64 -5.01
CA GLU A 145 6.09 13.98 -4.51
C GLU A 145 6.88 14.34 -3.24
N LEU A 146 7.04 13.39 -2.31
CA LEU A 146 7.89 13.58 -1.12
C LEU A 146 9.37 13.74 -1.49
N LYS A 147 9.85 13.04 -2.51
CA LYS A 147 11.22 13.20 -3.02
C LYS A 147 11.39 14.59 -3.63
N MET A 148 10.50 15.01 -4.52
CA MET A 148 10.57 16.33 -5.17
C MET A 148 10.47 17.47 -4.14
N THR A 149 9.51 17.38 -3.21
CA THR A 149 9.27 18.40 -2.18
C THR A 149 10.50 18.66 -1.30
N TYR A 150 11.20 17.60 -0.90
CA TYR A 150 12.33 17.70 0.02
C TYR A 150 13.70 17.68 -0.67
N GLY A 151 13.74 17.91 -2.00
CA GLY A 151 15.00 17.96 -2.77
C GLY A 151 15.77 16.63 -2.75
N GLY A 152 15.05 15.51 -2.87
CA GLY A 152 15.58 14.15 -2.89
C GLY A 152 15.97 13.57 -1.52
N ARG A 153 15.92 14.37 -0.44
CA ARG A 153 16.37 13.96 0.91
C ARG A 153 15.44 12.94 1.60
N SER A 154 14.15 12.95 1.26
CA SER A 154 13.19 11.94 1.75
C SER A 154 13.68 10.54 1.42
N LYS A 155 13.38 9.56 2.29
CA LYS A 155 13.66 8.14 2.04
C LYS A 155 12.36 7.42 1.72
N VAL A 156 12.31 6.77 0.57
CA VAL A 156 11.14 6.07 0.04
C VAL A 156 11.55 4.63 -0.25
N LEU A 157 10.96 3.70 0.50
CA LEU A 157 11.18 2.26 0.37
C LEU A 157 9.82 1.56 0.26
N ALA A 158 9.73 0.55 -0.60
CA ALA A 158 8.57 -0.33 -0.69
C ALA A 158 8.99 -1.80 -0.58
N LEU A 159 8.19 -2.61 0.11
CA LEU A 159 8.39 -4.05 0.24
C LEU A 159 7.07 -4.77 0.02
N SER A 160 7.09 -5.85 -0.75
CA SER A 160 5.93 -6.73 -0.94
C SER A 160 6.36 -8.14 -1.30
N LEU A 161 5.46 -9.11 -1.25
CA LEU A 161 5.71 -10.42 -1.87
C LEU A 161 5.53 -10.40 -3.40
N LYS A 162 4.88 -9.35 -3.93
CA LYS A 162 4.61 -9.18 -5.37
C LYS A 162 5.34 -7.94 -5.86
N ASP A 163 6.08 -8.08 -6.96
CA ASP A 163 6.75 -6.97 -7.67
C ASP A 163 5.85 -5.75 -7.90
N ARG A 164 4.66 -5.92 -8.51
CA ARG A 164 3.71 -4.85 -8.81
C ARG A 164 3.13 -4.15 -7.58
N ALA A 165 3.08 -4.85 -6.44
CA ALA A 165 2.64 -4.28 -5.17
C ALA A 165 3.80 -3.60 -4.41
N SER A 166 5.01 -3.62 -4.96
CA SER A 166 6.18 -2.89 -4.45
C SER A 166 6.54 -1.73 -5.40
N ALA A 167 6.80 -2.03 -6.67
CA ALA A 167 7.24 -1.06 -7.67
C ALA A 167 6.22 0.06 -7.94
N LEU A 168 4.92 -0.25 -8.09
CA LEU A 168 3.91 0.76 -8.40
C LEU A 168 3.66 1.74 -7.24
N PRO A 169 3.56 1.29 -5.97
CA PRO A 169 3.56 2.20 -4.81
C PRO A 169 4.85 3.01 -4.63
N ALA A 170 6.02 2.40 -4.90
CA ALA A 170 7.32 3.05 -4.74
C ALA A 170 7.48 4.24 -5.68
N GLY A 171 7.02 4.09 -6.93
CA GLY A 171 7.12 5.11 -7.94
C GLY A 171 8.51 5.19 -8.59
N HIS A 172 8.77 6.32 -9.22
CA HIS A 172 9.91 6.52 -10.11
C HIS A 172 11.20 6.88 -9.36
N MET A 173 11.08 7.54 -8.21
CA MET A 173 12.18 8.18 -7.49
C MET A 173 12.52 7.48 -6.17
N ALA A 174 11.99 6.28 -5.92
CA ALA A 174 12.22 5.54 -4.69
C ALA A 174 13.71 5.20 -4.49
N ASP A 175 14.17 5.19 -3.23
CA ASP A 175 15.50 4.65 -2.89
C ASP A 175 15.53 3.11 -3.05
N GLY A 176 14.37 2.46 -3.03
CA GLY A 176 14.27 1.03 -3.29
C GLY A 176 12.86 0.46 -3.28
N ALA A 177 12.57 -0.39 -4.27
CA ALA A 177 11.45 -1.32 -4.24
C ALA A 177 11.97 -2.75 -4.16
N PHE A 178 11.47 -3.52 -3.20
CA PHE A 178 11.87 -4.90 -2.97
C PHE A 178 10.68 -5.85 -3.06
N TRP A 179 10.90 -7.00 -3.67
CA TRP A 179 9.89 -8.05 -3.73
C TRP A 179 10.49 -9.44 -3.58
N LEU A 180 9.69 -10.40 -3.12
CA LEU A 180 10.14 -11.78 -2.96
C LEU A 180 10.31 -12.44 -4.34
N ASP A 181 11.51 -12.95 -4.61
CA ASP A 181 11.71 -13.93 -5.66
C ASP A 181 11.28 -15.32 -5.15
N VAL A 182 10.21 -15.84 -5.73
CA VAL A 182 9.63 -17.13 -5.33
C VAL A 182 10.55 -18.32 -5.62
N ASN A 183 11.53 -18.18 -6.51
CA ASN A 183 12.45 -19.27 -6.85
C ASN A 183 13.58 -19.41 -5.81
N THR A 184 14.04 -18.28 -5.26
CA THR A 184 15.17 -18.26 -4.32
C THR A 184 14.75 -18.05 -2.86
N GLY A 185 13.54 -17.53 -2.64
CA GLY A 185 13.05 -17.13 -1.32
C GLY A 185 13.68 -15.82 -0.80
N ASP A 186 14.43 -15.11 -1.65
CA ASP A 186 15.13 -13.88 -1.30
C ASP A 186 14.34 -12.64 -1.74
N PHE A 187 14.48 -11.54 -1.00
CA PHE A 187 14.01 -10.23 -1.46
C PHE A 187 15.00 -9.65 -2.48
N ILE A 188 14.48 -9.27 -3.64
CA ILE A 188 15.24 -8.81 -4.79
C ILE A 188 14.76 -7.42 -5.22
N SER A 189 15.50 -6.80 -6.14
CA SER A 189 15.11 -5.52 -6.75
C SER A 189 15.46 -5.51 -8.24
N SER A 190 15.56 -4.33 -8.85
CA SER A 190 16.04 -4.15 -10.22
C SER A 190 16.99 -2.96 -10.36
N THR A 191 17.73 -2.95 -11.48
CA THR A 191 18.66 -1.87 -11.84
C THR A 191 17.96 -0.53 -12.08
N PHE A 192 16.63 -0.50 -12.18
CA PHE A 192 15.86 0.73 -12.19
C PHE A 192 16.01 1.50 -10.88
N TYR A 193 16.04 0.81 -9.74
CA TYR A 193 16.15 1.43 -8.42
C TYR A 193 17.60 1.48 -7.91
N MET A 194 18.37 0.42 -8.14
CA MET A 194 19.74 0.31 -7.60
C MET A 194 20.59 -0.70 -8.37
N PRO A 195 21.91 -0.48 -8.50
CA PRO A 195 22.80 -1.43 -9.17
C PRO A 195 23.09 -2.69 -8.35
N LYS A 196 22.93 -2.63 -7.03
CA LYS A 196 23.15 -3.76 -6.11
C LYS A 196 22.23 -3.64 -4.88
N LEU A 197 21.90 -4.76 -4.27
CA LEU A 197 21.13 -4.78 -3.02
C LEU A 197 21.91 -4.09 -1.88
N PRO A 198 21.24 -3.32 -1.00
CA PRO A 198 21.83 -2.79 0.22
C PRO A 198 22.20 -3.91 1.20
N ALA A 199 23.19 -3.63 2.07
CA ALA A 199 23.69 -4.59 3.06
C ALA A 199 22.58 -5.19 3.92
N TRP A 200 21.66 -4.37 4.42
CA TRP A 200 20.56 -4.83 5.27
C TRP A 200 19.61 -5.82 4.55
N VAL A 201 19.44 -5.70 3.23
CA VAL A 201 18.63 -6.65 2.43
C VAL A 201 19.39 -7.96 2.27
N THR A 202 20.68 -7.88 1.96
CA THR A 202 21.51 -9.08 1.84
C THR A 202 21.63 -9.83 3.17
N GLU A 203 21.73 -9.12 4.29
CA GLU A 203 21.74 -9.68 5.63
C GLU A 203 20.38 -10.31 5.99
N PHE A 204 19.27 -9.67 5.60
CA PHE A 204 17.94 -10.26 5.78
C PHE A 204 17.78 -11.56 4.98
N ASN A 205 18.17 -11.57 3.71
CA ASN A 205 18.10 -12.74 2.84
C ASN A 205 18.98 -13.90 3.36
N ALA A 206 20.15 -13.58 3.92
CA ALA A 206 21.04 -14.58 4.52
C ALA A 206 20.40 -15.33 5.71
N GLN A 207 19.37 -14.76 6.35
CA GLN A 207 18.63 -15.45 7.42
C GLN A 207 17.69 -16.55 6.90
N LYS A 208 17.47 -16.65 5.58
CA LYS A 208 16.64 -17.67 4.92
C LYS A 208 15.29 -17.91 5.60
N LYS A 209 14.63 -16.81 5.97
CA LYS A 209 13.33 -16.84 6.67
C LYS A 209 12.25 -17.53 5.84
N ALA A 210 12.24 -17.34 4.51
CA ALA A 210 11.29 -18.00 3.63
C ALA A 210 11.39 -19.53 3.70
N ASP A 211 12.61 -20.08 3.73
CA ASP A 211 12.83 -21.52 3.90
C ASP A 211 12.37 -22.00 5.27
N ALA A 212 12.73 -21.26 6.33
CA ALA A 212 12.33 -21.60 7.69
C ALA A 212 10.80 -21.60 7.88
N TYR A 213 10.06 -20.71 7.21
CA TYR A 213 8.59 -20.72 7.24
C TYR A 213 8.00 -21.84 6.38
N ARG A 214 8.59 -22.14 5.22
CA ARG A 214 8.12 -23.21 4.33
C ARG A 214 8.30 -24.62 4.94
N GLN A 215 9.26 -24.79 5.84
CA GLN A 215 9.49 -26.05 6.55
C GLN A 215 8.54 -26.26 7.74
N GLN A 216 7.68 -25.29 8.05
CA GLN A 216 6.69 -25.42 9.13
C GLN A 216 5.40 -26.02 8.59
N THR A 217 4.81 -26.92 9.37
CA THR A 217 3.43 -27.36 9.15
C THR A 217 2.50 -26.17 9.30
N TRP A 218 1.74 -25.87 8.25
CA TRP A 218 0.68 -24.88 8.31
C TRP A 218 -0.55 -25.53 8.95
N ALA A 219 -0.85 -25.12 10.20
CA ALA A 219 -2.02 -25.51 10.96
C ALA A 219 -2.78 -24.28 11.48
N PRO A 220 -4.09 -24.39 11.79
CA PRO A 220 -4.83 -23.31 12.42
C PRO A 220 -4.17 -22.87 13.73
N LEU A 221 -4.02 -21.56 13.91
CA LEU A 221 -3.40 -20.97 15.11
C LEU A 221 -4.21 -21.24 16.39
N LYS A 222 -5.54 -21.35 16.27
CA LYS A 222 -6.47 -21.59 17.39
C LYS A 222 -7.14 -22.97 17.23
N PRO A 223 -7.78 -23.52 18.28
CA PRO A 223 -8.65 -24.68 18.12
C PRO A 223 -9.81 -24.41 17.17
N ALA A 224 -10.29 -25.43 16.45
CA ALA A 224 -11.36 -25.30 15.44
C ALA A 224 -12.62 -24.56 15.96
N ALA A 225 -12.99 -24.77 17.22
CA ALA A 225 -14.15 -24.13 17.86
C ALA A 225 -14.04 -22.58 17.98
N ALA A 226 -12.83 -22.02 17.81
CA ALA A 226 -12.62 -20.58 17.79
C ALA A 226 -12.98 -19.93 16.45
N TYR A 227 -12.97 -20.68 15.35
CA TYR A 227 -13.23 -20.18 13.99
C TYR A 227 -14.73 -20.14 13.65
N ARG A 228 -15.54 -19.58 14.55
CA ARG A 228 -17.01 -19.53 14.41
C ARG A 228 -17.47 -18.65 13.25
N ASN A 229 -16.61 -17.73 12.83
CA ASN A 229 -16.86 -16.82 11.72
C ASN A 229 -16.39 -17.37 10.38
N SER A 230 -15.99 -18.64 10.28
CA SER A 230 -15.50 -19.28 9.06
C SER A 230 -16.44 -20.40 8.59
N LEU A 231 -16.30 -20.79 7.32
CA LEU A 231 -16.89 -22.04 6.84
C LEU A 231 -16.12 -23.25 7.40
N PRO A 232 -16.68 -24.46 7.32
CA PRO A 232 -15.93 -25.69 7.60
C PRO A 232 -14.64 -25.77 6.77
N ASP A 233 -13.61 -26.40 7.36
CA ASP A 233 -12.27 -26.54 6.77
C ASP A 233 -12.30 -27.11 5.36
N SER A 234 -13.09 -28.17 5.12
CA SER A 234 -13.36 -28.63 3.76
C SER A 234 -14.66 -28.01 3.24
N ASN A 235 -14.56 -27.21 2.17
CA ASN A 235 -15.75 -26.67 1.51
C ASN A 235 -15.58 -26.53 -0.01
N ARG A 236 -16.71 -26.36 -0.72
CA ARG A 236 -16.76 -26.34 -2.21
C ARG A 236 -16.08 -25.14 -2.87
N TYR A 237 -15.69 -24.12 -2.09
CA TYR A 237 -15.09 -22.90 -2.61
C TYR A 237 -13.56 -22.95 -2.61
N GLU A 238 -12.97 -24.07 -2.17
CA GLU A 238 -11.54 -24.24 -2.03
C GLU A 238 -10.91 -24.96 -3.22
N ARG A 239 -9.61 -24.74 -3.38
CA ARG A 239 -8.79 -25.43 -4.35
C ARG A 239 -7.93 -26.46 -3.64
N ILE A 240 -7.98 -27.70 -4.10
CA ILE A 240 -7.09 -28.76 -3.64
C ILE A 240 -5.67 -28.45 -4.17
N PHE A 241 -4.70 -28.39 -3.27
CA PHE A 241 -3.30 -28.19 -3.67
C PHE A 241 -2.73 -29.40 -4.40
N LYS A 242 -1.78 -29.15 -5.29
CA LYS A 242 -1.10 -30.21 -6.05
C LYS A 242 -0.49 -31.23 -5.09
N GLY A 243 -0.81 -32.50 -5.28
CA GLY A 243 -0.32 -33.60 -4.44
C GLY A 243 -1.18 -33.91 -3.20
N LYS A 244 -2.28 -33.18 -2.97
CA LYS A 244 -3.26 -33.49 -1.92
C LYS A 244 -4.56 -34.03 -2.53
N THR A 245 -5.34 -34.75 -1.73
CA THR A 245 -6.67 -35.29 -2.12
C THR A 245 -7.83 -34.45 -1.56
N ALA A 246 -7.57 -33.58 -0.59
CA ALA A 246 -8.52 -32.67 0.02
C ALA A 246 -7.85 -31.34 0.37
N ALA A 247 -8.65 -30.27 0.52
CA ALA A 247 -8.21 -28.95 0.94
C ALA A 247 -8.41 -28.77 2.45
N THR A 248 -7.84 -29.67 3.26
CA THR A 248 -8.00 -29.66 4.72
C THR A 248 -6.66 -29.49 5.41
N PHE A 249 -6.67 -28.82 6.57
CA PHE A 249 -5.52 -28.73 7.44
C PHE A 249 -5.17 -30.08 8.12
N PRO A 250 -3.90 -30.27 8.53
CA PRO A 250 -2.75 -29.39 8.29
C PRO A 250 -2.12 -29.56 6.89
N TYR A 251 -1.33 -28.57 6.48
CA TYR A 251 -0.46 -28.67 5.31
C TYR A 251 1.00 -28.78 5.74
N ASP A 252 1.58 -29.97 5.57
CA ASP A 252 3.02 -30.24 5.69
C ASP A 252 3.81 -29.84 4.44
#